data_AF-A0A1W1WC73-F1
#
_entry.id   AF-A0A1W1WC73-F1
#
_cell.length_a   1.000
_cell.length_b   1.000
_cell.length_c   1.000
_cell.angle_alpha   90.00
_cell.angle_beta   90.00
_cell.angle_gamma   90.00
#
_symmetry.space_group_name_H-M   'P 1'
#
loop_
_entity.id
_entity.type
_entity.pdbx_description
1 polymer ?
#
loop_
_entity_poly.entity_id
_entity_poly.type
_entity_poly.pdbx_seq_one_letter_code
_entity_poly.pdbx_strand_id
1 'polypeptide(L)'
;MIPNIRRAIVVLGMHRSGTSVIAAGLRVLGVDWGRDDEFLPLATDNPKGHFEWADVVYWHEVLLAVLGRRWNDWAALPPEWLDQPSVQAVAETMTALVRQRFGEHTLWGFKDPRTCLFVPLWERIFSRLDVVPNYVVVIRHPLSVAYSLQRRDGMTLAEGLQLWMRYVMDSLQSTHGARRVIVDYDDWLADPIGILERVARMLDLAWPPDPRLVSTYCNEFVDENLRHDKRSWTDMASSPDVPPYVATTYATLVQASRVYENDSHLADRLRPARVQWQSDAGWVYAGLQHVGRQLPTVPLAYLEVSSTGTALLARTLLVPHHFKDGLWSAAIRYTTMFPVRQIRLILPPGTGVLHRLQLTVEGSHPNATPAVLQVAGVVPLTRNRWGKLTDPAWLQWTDLKADGNSTIHINYLWEPASAEGVVHAVHDWLQDRHGN
;
A
#
# COMPACT_ATOMS: atom_id res chain seq x y z
N MET A 1 10.15 6.72 -44.21
CA MET A 1 9.72 7.25 -42.90
C MET A 1 10.12 6.24 -41.85
N ILE A 2 10.99 6.61 -40.93
CA ILE A 2 11.21 5.80 -39.71
C ILE A 2 9.88 5.88 -38.95
N PRO A 3 9.24 4.74 -38.59
CA PRO A 3 8.01 4.79 -37.82
C PRO A 3 8.25 5.64 -36.57
N ASN A 4 7.31 6.53 -36.26
CA ASN A 4 7.42 7.41 -35.11
C ASN A 4 7.26 6.55 -33.85
N ILE A 5 8.39 6.11 -33.27
CA ILE A 5 8.40 5.20 -32.12
C ILE A 5 7.71 5.92 -30.95
N ARG A 6 6.58 5.39 -30.49
CA ARG A 6 5.88 5.92 -29.31
C ARG A 6 6.61 5.50 -28.05
N ARG A 7 6.86 6.46 -27.18
CA ARG A 7 7.60 6.25 -25.93
C ARG A 7 6.79 6.73 -24.73
N ALA A 8 6.82 5.95 -23.65
CA ALA A 8 6.28 6.33 -22.35
C ALA A 8 7.43 6.57 -21.36
N ILE A 9 7.35 7.65 -20.58
CA ILE A 9 8.22 7.90 -19.44
C ILE A 9 7.44 7.55 -18.16
N VAL A 10 7.88 6.52 -17.47
CA VAL A 10 7.23 6.03 -16.25
C VAL A 10 8.07 6.43 -15.05
N VAL A 11 7.53 7.30 -14.20
CA VAL A 11 8.20 7.69 -12.96
C VAL A 11 7.81 6.71 -11.86
N LEU A 12 8.82 5.98 -11.38
CA LEU A 12 8.71 4.99 -10.31
C LEU A 12 9.36 5.53 -9.05
N GLY A 13 8.78 5.24 -7.89
CA GLY A 13 9.36 5.57 -6.60
C GLY A 13 8.34 5.47 -5.48
N MET A 14 8.82 5.17 -4.27
CA MET A 14 7.96 5.10 -3.10
C MET A 14 7.23 6.44 -2.88
N HIS A 15 6.02 6.40 -2.32
CA HIS A 15 5.33 7.60 -1.84
C HIS A 15 6.28 8.48 -1.01
N ARG A 16 6.13 9.81 -1.12
CA ARG A 16 6.97 10.78 -0.39
C ARG A 16 8.45 10.82 -0.81
N SER A 17 8.84 10.14 -1.89
CA SER A 17 10.20 10.21 -2.47
C SER A 17 10.44 11.38 -3.43
N GLY A 18 9.46 12.29 -3.59
CA GLY A 18 9.59 13.45 -4.48
C GLY A 18 9.31 13.18 -5.95
N THR A 19 8.61 12.08 -6.27
CA THR A 19 8.26 11.71 -7.65
C THR A 19 7.47 12.80 -8.40
N SER A 20 6.70 13.65 -7.71
CA SER A 20 6.01 14.80 -8.33
C SER A 20 6.99 15.87 -8.81
N VAL A 21 8.04 16.18 -8.04
CA VAL A 21 9.06 17.17 -8.43
C VAL A 21 9.80 16.68 -9.67
N ILE A 22 10.11 15.39 -9.71
CA ILE A 22 10.75 14.77 -10.88
C ILE A 22 9.83 14.79 -12.10
N ALA A 23 8.55 14.43 -11.95
CA ALA A 23 7.57 14.49 -13.03
C ALA A 23 7.44 15.91 -13.61
N ALA A 24 7.38 16.93 -12.75
CA ALA A 24 7.38 18.33 -13.16
C ALA A 24 8.64 18.71 -13.97
N GLY A 25 9.83 18.26 -13.54
CA GLY A 25 11.06 18.49 -14.28
C GLY A 25 11.09 17.79 -15.65
N LEU A 26 10.53 16.58 -15.74
CA LEU A 26 10.44 15.85 -17.01
C LEU A 26 9.47 16.52 -18.01
N ARG A 27 8.45 17.24 -17.53
CA ARG A 27 7.58 18.08 -18.38
C ARG A 27 8.41 19.13 -19.15
N VAL A 28 9.47 19.67 -18.54
CA VAL A 28 10.39 20.62 -19.17
C VAL A 28 11.15 20.00 -20.35
N LEU A 29 11.37 18.68 -20.34
CA LEU A 29 12.02 17.93 -21.43
C LEU A 29 11.04 17.54 -22.57
N GLY A 30 9.83 18.11 -22.58
CA GLY A 30 8.82 17.86 -23.61
C GLY A 30 8.04 16.55 -23.42
N VAL A 31 8.08 15.94 -22.24
CA VAL A 31 7.21 14.80 -21.91
C VAL A 31 5.79 15.30 -21.72
N ASP A 32 4.84 14.74 -22.48
CA ASP A 32 3.42 15.04 -22.31
C ASP A 32 2.82 14.25 -21.14
N TRP A 33 2.32 14.96 -20.13
CA TRP A 33 1.72 14.35 -18.93
C TRP A 33 0.19 14.29 -18.97
N GLY A 34 -0.42 14.74 -20.07
CA GLY A 34 -1.86 15.01 -20.14
C GLY A 34 -2.25 16.37 -19.56
N ARG A 35 -3.56 16.62 -19.48
CA ARG A 35 -4.13 17.90 -19.06
C ARG A 35 -4.19 17.98 -17.53
N ASP A 36 -4.03 19.19 -16.99
CA ASP A 36 -3.91 19.38 -15.54
C ASP A 36 -5.20 19.03 -14.76
N ASP A 37 -6.37 19.09 -15.41
CA ASP A 37 -7.68 18.71 -14.85
C ASP A 37 -7.88 17.19 -14.72
N GLU A 38 -6.97 16.39 -15.27
CA GLU A 38 -7.00 14.92 -15.25
C GLU A 38 -6.11 14.33 -14.13
N PHE A 39 -5.42 15.18 -13.35
CA PHE A 39 -4.65 14.78 -12.19
C PHE A 39 -5.50 14.75 -10.91
N LEU A 40 -5.03 14.01 -9.90
CA LEU A 40 -5.62 14.09 -8.56
C LEU A 40 -5.60 15.54 -8.04
N PRO A 41 -6.68 15.96 -7.34
CA PRO A 41 -6.77 17.31 -6.80
C PRO A 41 -5.68 17.59 -5.77
N LEU A 42 -5.38 18.87 -5.55
CA LEU A 42 -4.43 19.31 -4.52
C LEU A 42 -4.83 18.73 -3.16
N ALA A 43 -3.84 18.25 -2.40
CA ALA A 43 -4.02 17.77 -1.04
C ALA A 43 -3.25 18.64 -0.06
N THR A 44 -3.70 18.71 1.20
CA THR A 44 -3.04 19.52 2.25
C THR A 44 -1.59 19.09 2.49
N ASP A 45 -1.28 17.80 2.29
CA ASP A 45 0.06 17.22 2.42
C ASP A 45 0.89 17.28 1.12
N ASN A 46 0.33 17.85 0.04
CA ASN A 46 0.97 18.09 -1.25
C ASN A 46 0.39 19.35 -1.97
N PRO A 47 0.75 20.56 -1.51
CA PRO A 47 0.16 21.81 -2.00
C PRO A 47 0.55 22.17 -3.44
N LYS A 48 1.62 21.57 -3.98
CA LYS A 48 2.06 21.76 -5.38
C LYS A 48 1.38 20.80 -6.36
N GLY A 49 0.46 19.97 -5.87
CA GLY A 49 -0.36 19.09 -6.67
C GLY A 49 0.24 17.74 -6.99
N HIS A 50 -0.65 16.84 -7.40
CA HIS A 50 -0.33 15.49 -7.80
C HIS A 50 -0.09 15.43 -9.30
N PHE A 51 0.86 14.59 -9.71
CA PHE A 51 1.07 14.22 -11.12
C PHE A 51 0.42 12.87 -11.44
N GLU A 52 -0.32 12.34 -10.47
CA GLU A 52 -1.05 11.08 -10.55
C GLU A 52 -2.35 11.26 -11.33
N TRP A 53 -2.54 10.47 -12.39
CA TRP A 53 -3.82 10.40 -13.09
C TRP A 53 -4.86 9.72 -12.21
N ALA A 54 -6.02 10.37 -12.05
CA ALA A 54 -7.10 9.84 -11.22
C ALA A 54 -7.53 8.43 -11.64
N ASP A 55 -7.61 8.17 -12.95
CA ASP A 55 -7.99 6.84 -13.48
C ASP A 55 -6.95 5.76 -13.17
N VAL A 56 -5.65 6.07 -13.28
CA VAL A 56 -4.58 5.12 -12.96
C VAL A 56 -4.59 4.79 -11.47
N VAL A 57 -4.76 5.80 -10.62
CA VAL A 57 -4.88 5.61 -9.18
C VAL A 57 -6.08 4.72 -8.85
N TYR A 58 -7.23 5.01 -9.45
CA TYR A 58 -8.45 4.21 -9.28
C TYR A 58 -8.22 2.74 -9.64
N TRP A 59 -7.67 2.46 -10.84
CA TRP A 59 -7.45 1.09 -11.28
C TRP A 59 -6.36 0.36 -10.48
N HIS A 60 -5.34 1.07 -9.99
CA HIS A 60 -4.37 0.49 -9.05
C HIS A 60 -5.02 0.12 -7.71
N GLU A 61 -5.93 0.93 -7.17
CA GLU A 61 -6.68 0.58 -5.96
C GLU A 61 -7.60 -0.63 -6.19
N VAL A 62 -8.27 -0.70 -7.35
CA VAL A 62 -9.06 -1.88 -7.74
C VAL A 62 -8.19 -3.14 -7.82
N LEU A 63 -7.02 -3.06 -8.48
CA LEU A 63 -6.08 -4.19 -8.57
C LEU A 63 -5.61 -4.65 -7.19
N LEU A 64 -5.24 -3.72 -6.31
CA LEU A 64 -4.85 -4.05 -4.94
C LEU A 64 -5.99 -4.77 -4.21
N ALA A 65 -7.22 -4.27 -4.30
CA ALA A 65 -8.38 -4.87 -3.66
C ALA A 65 -8.67 -6.30 -4.18
N VAL A 66 -8.66 -6.48 -5.50
CA VAL A 66 -8.85 -7.79 -6.16
C VAL A 66 -7.79 -8.80 -5.72
N LEU A 67 -6.55 -8.34 -5.52
CA LEU A 67 -5.44 -9.19 -5.08
C LEU A 67 -5.38 -9.37 -3.55
N GLY A 68 -6.35 -8.84 -2.81
CA GLY A 68 -6.38 -8.90 -1.35
C GLY A 68 -5.17 -8.19 -0.73
N ARG A 69 -4.80 -7.03 -1.27
CA ARG A 69 -3.66 -6.20 -0.87
C ARG A 69 -4.07 -4.76 -0.65
N ARG A 70 -3.15 -3.99 -0.09
CA ARG A 70 -3.22 -2.53 0.04
C ARG A 70 -1.90 -1.93 -0.38
N TRP A 71 -1.89 -0.62 -0.68
CA TRP A 71 -0.67 0.08 -1.07
C TRP A 71 0.39 0.06 0.05
N ASN A 72 -0.06 0.05 1.31
CA ASN A 72 0.77 0.01 2.51
C ASN A 72 0.99 -1.41 3.05
N ASP A 73 0.71 -2.42 2.25
CA ASP A 73 1.16 -3.77 2.53
C ASP A 73 2.64 -3.90 2.12
N TRP A 74 3.44 -4.73 2.78
CA TRP A 74 4.78 -5.11 2.30
C TRP A 74 4.82 -6.54 1.75
N ALA A 75 3.72 -7.28 1.84
CA ALA A 75 3.57 -8.61 1.27
C ALA A 75 3.63 -8.60 -0.26
N ALA A 76 4.36 -9.56 -0.82
CA ALA A 76 4.37 -9.78 -2.27
C ALA A 76 2.95 -9.97 -2.83
N LEU A 77 2.76 -9.57 -4.08
CA LEU A 77 1.56 -9.92 -4.82
C LEU A 77 1.43 -11.45 -4.92
N PRO A 78 0.20 -12.00 -4.97
CA PRO A 78 0.01 -13.45 -5.11
C PRO A 78 0.79 -14.02 -6.30
N PRO A 79 1.30 -15.26 -6.24
CA PRO A 79 1.83 -15.93 -7.42
C PRO A 79 0.80 -15.91 -8.56
N GLU A 80 1.26 -15.80 -9.81
CA GLU A 80 0.40 -15.84 -11.01
C GLU A 80 -0.71 -14.77 -11.02
N TRP A 81 -0.61 -13.73 -10.18
CA TRP A 81 -1.61 -12.65 -10.10
C TRP A 81 -1.91 -12.03 -11.45
N LEU A 82 -0.88 -11.92 -12.30
CA LEU A 82 -0.96 -11.29 -13.60
C LEU A 82 -1.91 -12.04 -14.55
N ASP A 83 -2.08 -13.36 -14.37
CA ASP A 83 -2.91 -14.20 -15.24
C ASP A 83 -4.33 -14.40 -14.70
N GLN A 84 -4.67 -13.79 -13.55
CA GLN A 84 -6.04 -13.83 -13.02
C GLN A 84 -7.02 -13.12 -13.98
N PRO A 85 -8.22 -13.69 -14.24
CA PRO A 85 -9.20 -13.08 -15.15
C PRO A 85 -9.59 -11.65 -14.75
N SER A 86 -9.72 -11.39 -13.45
CA SER A 86 -10.02 -10.06 -12.90
C SER A 86 -8.90 -9.05 -13.21
N VAL A 87 -7.63 -9.45 -13.13
CA VAL A 87 -6.48 -8.60 -13.47
C VAL A 87 -6.41 -8.36 -14.98
N GLN A 88 -6.71 -9.37 -15.80
CA GLN A 88 -6.75 -9.21 -17.26
C GLN A 88 -7.84 -8.22 -17.71
N ALA A 89 -9.03 -8.26 -17.11
CA ALA A 89 -10.10 -7.30 -17.39
C ALA A 89 -9.69 -5.85 -17.04
N VAL A 90 -8.98 -5.66 -15.91
CA VAL A 90 -8.42 -4.33 -15.58
C VAL A 90 -7.35 -3.92 -16.58
N ALA A 91 -6.47 -4.85 -17.00
CA ALA A 91 -5.45 -4.59 -18.00
C ALA A 91 -6.04 -4.09 -19.33
N GLU A 92 -7.12 -4.71 -19.79
CA GLU A 92 -7.85 -4.31 -20.99
C GLU A 92 -8.44 -2.91 -20.86
N THR A 93 -9.07 -2.63 -19.71
CA THR A 93 -9.65 -1.31 -19.42
C THR A 93 -8.58 -0.21 -19.41
N MET A 94 -7.46 -0.45 -18.72
CA MET A 94 -6.34 0.49 -18.69
C MET A 94 -5.69 0.65 -20.07
N THR A 95 -5.62 -0.42 -20.87
CA THR A 95 -5.14 -0.36 -22.27
C THR A 95 -6.00 0.57 -23.11
N ALA A 96 -7.33 0.46 -23.01
CA ALA A 96 -8.26 1.33 -23.72
C ALA A 96 -8.12 2.80 -23.28
N LEU A 97 -7.97 3.04 -21.98
CA LEU A 97 -7.76 4.37 -21.42
C LEU A 97 -6.49 5.04 -21.96
N VAL A 98 -5.37 4.32 -21.93
CA VAL A 98 -4.09 4.83 -22.46
C VAL A 98 -4.20 5.08 -23.96
N ARG A 99 -4.84 4.19 -24.72
CA ARG A 99 -5.05 4.37 -26.16
C ARG A 99 -5.86 5.64 -26.46
N GLN A 100 -6.96 5.84 -25.73
CA GLN A 100 -7.83 7.02 -25.91
C GLN A 100 -7.06 8.31 -25.66
N ARG A 101 -6.19 8.31 -24.64
CA ARG A 101 -5.54 9.53 -24.17
C ARG A 101 -4.21 9.84 -24.87
N PHE A 102 -3.41 8.82 -25.17
CA PHE A 102 -2.06 8.97 -25.71
C PHE A 102 -1.87 8.32 -27.08
N GLY A 103 -2.95 7.90 -27.74
CA GLY A 103 -2.91 7.25 -29.06
C GLY A 103 -2.11 8.04 -30.10
N GLU A 104 -2.24 9.37 -30.08
CA GLU A 104 -1.58 10.27 -31.03
C GLU A 104 -0.26 10.88 -30.50
N HIS A 105 0.14 10.54 -29.26
CA HIS A 105 1.29 11.14 -28.61
C HIS A 105 2.54 10.28 -28.82
N THR A 106 3.63 10.91 -29.26
CA THR A 106 4.91 10.22 -29.56
C THR A 106 5.80 10.08 -28.34
N LEU A 107 5.66 10.99 -27.37
CA LEU A 107 6.35 10.98 -26.09
C LEU A 107 5.39 11.45 -25.01
N TRP A 108 5.03 10.56 -24.10
CA TRP A 108 4.14 10.86 -22.98
C TRP A 108 4.68 10.26 -21.70
N GLY A 109 4.13 10.62 -20.55
CA GLY A 109 4.54 10.10 -19.26
C GLY A 109 3.44 10.11 -18.22
N PHE A 110 3.59 9.25 -17.23
CA PHE A 110 2.68 9.20 -16.08
C PHE A 110 3.44 8.75 -14.84
N LYS A 111 2.80 9.01 -13.70
CA LYS A 111 3.32 8.65 -12.40
C LYS A 111 2.19 8.19 -11.51
N ASP A 112 2.37 7.07 -10.85
CA ASP A 112 1.67 6.71 -9.63
C ASP A 112 2.62 5.82 -8.83
N PRO A 113 2.87 6.07 -7.54
CA PRO A 113 3.82 5.25 -6.77
C PRO A 113 3.52 3.75 -6.81
N ARG A 114 2.24 3.33 -6.88
CA ARG A 114 1.83 1.92 -6.93
C ARG A 114 2.19 1.27 -8.27
N THR A 115 2.53 2.05 -9.30
CA THR A 115 3.11 1.53 -10.56
C THR A 115 4.34 0.67 -10.28
N CYS A 116 5.12 0.97 -9.23
CA CYS A 116 6.24 0.15 -8.78
C CYS A 116 5.86 -1.34 -8.58
N LEU A 117 4.64 -1.60 -8.12
CA LEU A 117 4.11 -2.94 -7.86
C LEU A 117 3.54 -3.62 -9.12
N PHE A 118 3.16 -2.80 -10.12
CA PHE A 118 2.39 -3.24 -11.28
C PHE A 118 3.15 -3.09 -12.60
N VAL A 119 4.46 -2.82 -12.59
CA VAL A 119 5.28 -2.73 -13.82
C VAL A 119 5.06 -3.93 -14.76
N PRO A 120 4.97 -5.19 -14.29
CA PRO A 120 4.69 -6.32 -15.20
C PRO A 120 3.34 -6.24 -15.93
N LEU A 121 2.31 -5.64 -15.31
CA LEU A 121 1.03 -5.37 -15.97
C LEU A 121 1.17 -4.26 -17.00
N TRP A 122 1.88 -3.19 -16.65
CA TRP A 122 2.15 -2.07 -17.55
C TRP A 122 2.95 -2.49 -18.78
N GLU A 123 3.92 -3.39 -18.65
CA GLU A 123 4.63 -3.98 -19.79
C GLU A 123 3.69 -4.68 -20.78
N ARG A 124 2.68 -5.43 -20.27
CA ARG A 124 1.63 -6.01 -21.15
C ARG A 124 0.81 -4.91 -21.84
N ILE A 125 0.49 -3.83 -21.14
CA ILE A 125 -0.26 -2.69 -21.70
C ILE A 125 0.57 -1.99 -22.79
N PHE A 126 1.84 -1.68 -22.53
CA PHE A 126 2.73 -1.03 -23.50
C PHE A 126 2.95 -1.90 -24.73
N SER A 127 3.14 -3.21 -24.56
CA SER A 127 3.26 -4.15 -25.68
C SER A 127 2.00 -4.18 -26.56
N ARG A 128 0.79 -4.18 -25.97
CA ARG A 128 -0.49 -4.10 -26.72
C ARG A 128 -0.70 -2.78 -27.46
N LEU A 129 0.07 -1.75 -27.10
CA LEU A 129 -0.01 -0.41 -27.67
C LEU A 129 1.22 -0.06 -28.50
N ASP A 130 2.16 -0.98 -28.76
CA ASP A 130 3.41 -0.67 -29.46
C ASP A 130 4.12 0.58 -28.89
N VAL A 131 4.13 0.70 -27.55
CA VAL A 131 4.80 1.77 -26.82
C VAL A 131 6.07 1.21 -26.20
N VAL A 132 7.19 1.94 -26.32
CA VAL A 132 8.45 1.60 -25.67
C VAL A 132 8.54 2.33 -24.33
N PRO A 133 8.51 1.62 -23.19
CA PRO A 133 8.63 2.26 -21.89
C PRO A 133 10.08 2.63 -21.56
N ASN A 134 10.26 3.78 -20.94
CA ASN A 134 11.50 4.20 -20.29
C ASN A 134 11.21 4.61 -18.85
N TYR A 135 12.09 4.24 -17.94
CA TYR A 135 11.83 4.36 -16.50
C TYR A 135 12.70 5.40 -15.83
N VAL A 136 12.10 6.22 -14.97
CA VAL A 136 12.82 7.09 -14.04
C VAL A 136 12.56 6.59 -12.62
N VAL A 137 13.54 5.93 -12.03
CA VAL A 137 13.46 5.37 -10.68
C VAL A 137 13.96 6.42 -9.69
N VAL A 138 13.04 6.99 -8.94
CA VAL A 138 13.29 8.02 -7.94
C VAL A 138 13.56 7.37 -6.59
N ILE A 139 14.71 7.68 -6.01
CA ILE A 139 15.08 7.29 -4.65
C ILE A 139 15.17 8.54 -3.77
N ARG A 140 14.92 8.34 -2.48
CA ARG A 140 15.10 9.34 -1.44
C ARG A 140 15.57 8.61 -0.18
N HIS A 141 16.29 9.34 0.68
CA HIS A 141 16.73 8.82 1.97
C HIS A 141 15.60 8.06 2.71
N PRO A 142 15.80 6.78 3.07
CA PRO A 142 14.74 5.90 3.57
C PRO A 142 14.12 6.40 4.89
N LEU A 143 14.94 6.91 5.82
CA LEU A 143 14.43 7.58 7.02
C LEU A 143 13.51 8.76 6.67
N SER A 144 13.91 9.66 5.77
CA SER A 144 13.09 10.81 5.37
C SER A 144 11.74 10.40 4.78
N VAL A 145 11.70 9.30 4.03
CA VAL A 145 10.45 8.69 3.57
C VAL A 145 9.64 8.14 4.75
N ALA A 146 10.24 7.30 5.59
CA ALA A 146 9.54 6.65 6.70
C ALA A 146 8.97 7.63 7.73
N TYR A 147 9.71 8.68 8.12
CA TYR A 147 9.18 9.74 8.98
C TYR A 147 8.11 10.58 8.30
N SER A 148 8.19 10.79 6.98
CA SER A 148 7.09 11.44 6.26
C SER A 148 5.82 10.58 6.25
N LEU A 149 5.95 9.25 6.15
CA LEU A 149 4.82 8.32 6.24
C LEU A 149 4.27 8.25 7.67
N GLN A 150 5.13 8.29 8.68
CA GLN A 150 4.71 8.39 10.08
C GLN A 150 3.86 9.64 10.32
N ARG A 151 4.32 10.81 9.86
CA ARG A 151 3.57 12.07 10.02
C ARG A 151 2.22 12.07 9.29
N ARG A 152 2.15 11.44 8.10
CA ARG A 152 0.94 11.45 7.26
C ARG A 152 -0.06 10.37 7.65
N ASP A 153 0.42 9.15 7.86
CA ASP A 153 -0.39 7.92 7.96
C ASP A 153 -0.31 7.25 9.34
N GLY A 154 0.51 7.78 10.27
CA GLY A 154 0.70 7.19 11.61
C GLY A 154 1.54 5.91 11.62
N MET A 155 2.23 5.59 10.52
CA MET A 155 3.07 4.38 10.41
C MET A 155 4.25 4.40 11.39
N THR A 156 4.66 3.23 11.85
CA THR A 156 5.92 3.05 12.56
C THR A 156 7.10 3.25 11.61
N LEU A 157 8.27 3.55 12.17
CA LEU A 157 9.51 3.66 11.40
C LEU A 157 9.79 2.37 10.63
N ALA A 158 9.65 1.21 11.29
CA ALA A 158 9.88 -0.10 10.68
C ALA A 158 8.96 -0.35 9.48
N GLU A 159 7.66 -0.07 9.59
CA GLU A 159 6.71 -0.20 8.47
C GLU A 159 7.10 0.71 7.29
N GLY A 160 7.45 1.97 7.57
CA GLY A 160 7.89 2.90 6.54
C GLY A 160 9.16 2.44 5.81
N LEU A 161 10.12 1.86 6.53
CA LEU A 161 11.35 1.29 5.94
C LEU A 161 11.07 0.03 5.12
N GLN A 162 10.15 -0.84 5.56
CA GLN A 162 9.74 -2.01 4.78
C GLN A 162 9.04 -1.63 3.48
N LEU A 163 8.14 -0.62 3.53
CA LEU A 163 7.49 -0.12 2.34
C LEU A 163 8.48 0.53 1.37
N TRP A 164 9.43 1.30 1.88
CA TRP A 164 10.51 1.84 1.07
C TRP A 164 11.27 0.73 0.33
N MET A 165 11.69 -0.32 1.06
CA MET A 165 12.37 -1.47 0.47
C MET A 165 11.52 -2.15 -0.60
N ARG A 166 10.24 -2.41 -0.31
CA ARG A 166 9.32 -3.05 -1.26
C ARG A 166 9.26 -2.28 -2.58
N TYR A 167 8.89 -1.00 -2.53
CA TYR A 167 8.67 -0.22 -3.74
C TYR A 167 9.95 -0.02 -4.55
N VAL A 168 11.08 0.16 -3.87
CA VAL A 168 12.39 0.28 -4.53
C VAL A 168 12.78 -1.05 -5.18
N MET A 169 12.68 -2.17 -4.46
CA MET A 169 13.05 -3.48 -4.97
C MET A 169 12.16 -3.95 -6.11
N ASP A 170 10.83 -3.75 -6.02
CA ASP A 170 9.89 -4.11 -7.07
C ASP A 170 10.13 -3.28 -8.33
N SER A 171 10.42 -1.97 -8.19
CA SER A 171 10.80 -1.11 -9.31
C SER A 171 12.07 -1.61 -10.00
N LEU A 172 13.10 -1.94 -9.23
CA LEU A 172 14.40 -2.34 -9.79
C LEU A 172 14.36 -3.73 -10.42
N GLN A 173 13.60 -4.66 -9.85
CA GLN A 173 13.46 -6.00 -10.43
C GLN A 173 12.63 -5.97 -11.71
N SER A 174 11.49 -5.29 -11.68
CA SER A 174 10.56 -5.30 -12.80
C SER A 174 11.03 -4.49 -14.01
N THR A 175 12.01 -3.59 -13.82
CA THR A 175 12.61 -2.80 -14.89
C THR A 175 14.01 -3.28 -15.29
N HIS A 176 14.46 -4.44 -14.79
CA HIS A 176 15.79 -4.96 -15.11
C HIS A 176 15.92 -5.22 -16.62
N GLY A 177 16.91 -4.59 -17.26
CA GLY A 177 17.16 -4.72 -18.69
C GLY A 177 16.32 -3.78 -19.55
N ALA A 178 15.37 -3.05 -18.96
CA ALA A 178 14.67 -1.95 -19.63
C ALA A 178 15.52 -0.67 -19.59
N ARG A 179 15.21 0.28 -20.48
CA ARG A 179 15.89 1.59 -20.46
C ARG A 179 15.44 2.38 -19.24
N ARG A 180 16.35 2.55 -18.27
CA ARG A 180 16.05 3.25 -17.02
C ARG A 180 17.16 4.19 -16.56
N VAL A 181 16.78 5.17 -15.74
CA VAL A 181 17.69 6.05 -15.01
C VAL A 181 17.28 6.12 -13.54
N ILE A 182 18.27 5.99 -12.65
CA ILE A 182 18.08 6.17 -11.21
C ILE A 182 18.40 7.63 -10.86
N VAL A 183 17.53 8.25 -10.09
CA VAL A 183 17.62 9.64 -9.67
C VAL A 183 17.47 9.70 -8.15
N ASP A 184 18.45 10.31 -7.49
CA ASP A 184 18.32 10.66 -6.09
C ASP A 184 17.63 12.03 -5.95
N TYR A 185 16.61 12.09 -5.09
CA TYR A 185 15.83 13.29 -4.84
C TYR A 185 16.68 14.45 -4.29
N ASP A 186 17.60 14.14 -3.37
CA ASP A 186 18.42 15.15 -2.71
C ASP A 186 19.47 15.73 -3.66
N ASP A 187 20.05 14.89 -4.53
CA ASP A 187 20.92 15.34 -5.62
C ASP A 187 20.12 16.16 -6.65
N TRP A 188 18.89 15.75 -7.02
CA TRP A 188 18.04 16.47 -7.97
C TRP A 188 17.69 17.89 -7.51
N LEU A 189 17.45 18.09 -6.23
CA LEU A 189 17.23 19.43 -5.69
C LEU A 189 18.50 20.27 -5.65
N ALA A 190 19.67 19.65 -5.48
CA ALA A 190 20.95 20.35 -5.40
C ALA A 190 21.46 20.80 -6.78
N ASP A 191 21.25 19.99 -7.82
CA ASP A 191 21.61 20.31 -9.20
C ASP A 191 20.52 19.85 -10.19
N PRO A 192 19.38 20.57 -10.24
CA PRO A 192 18.27 20.18 -11.10
C PRO A 192 18.64 20.21 -12.58
N ILE A 193 19.49 21.14 -13.02
CA ILE A 193 19.85 21.30 -14.43
C ILE A 193 20.79 20.19 -14.88
N GLY A 194 21.86 19.92 -14.13
CA GLY A 194 22.80 18.86 -14.49
C GLY A 194 22.14 17.49 -14.48
N ILE A 195 21.17 17.24 -13.59
CA ILE A 195 20.48 15.96 -13.57
C ILE A 195 19.39 15.88 -14.67
N LEU A 196 18.71 16.97 -15.01
CA LEU A 196 17.84 17.02 -16.19
C LEU A 196 18.62 16.70 -17.48
N GLU A 197 19.81 17.26 -17.65
CA GLU A 197 20.70 16.97 -18.78
C GLU A 197 21.07 15.47 -18.82
N ARG A 198 21.46 14.92 -17.67
CA ARG A 198 21.79 13.50 -17.55
C ARG A 198 20.61 12.60 -17.92
N VAL A 199 19.42 12.91 -17.42
CA VAL A 199 18.20 12.15 -17.74
C VAL A 199 17.86 12.26 -19.22
N ALA A 200 17.92 13.46 -19.80
CA ALA A 200 17.67 13.67 -21.22
C ALA A 200 18.59 12.80 -22.08
N ARG A 201 19.89 12.81 -21.78
CA ARG A 201 20.88 11.97 -22.47
C ARG A 201 20.61 10.48 -22.29
N MET A 202 20.33 10.02 -21.07
CA MET A 202 20.11 8.60 -20.78
C MET A 202 18.84 8.06 -21.43
N LEU A 203 17.80 8.88 -21.55
CA LEU A 203 16.51 8.50 -22.11
C LEU A 203 16.29 8.93 -23.58
N ASP A 204 17.30 9.57 -24.20
CA ASP A 204 17.25 10.10 -25.58
C ASP A 204 16.09 11.09 -25.76
N LEU A 205 16.01 12.06 -24.84
CA LEU A 205 15.09 13.19 -24.88
C LEU A 205 15.80 14.42 -25.45
N ALA A 206 15.02 15.37 -25.97
CA ALA A 206 15.55 16.59 -26.52
C ALA A 206 16.27 17.44 -25.47
N TRP A 207 17.41 18.02 -25.85
CA TRP A 207 18.20 18.93 -25.03
C TRP A 207 18.92 19.96 -25.92
N PRO A 208 19.04 21.25 -25.52
CA PRO A 208 18.49 21.85 -24.29
C PRO A 208 16.98 22.16 -24.41
N PRO A 209 16.23 22.13 -23.29
CA PRO A 209 14.84 22.57 -23.26
C PRO A 209 14.71 24.09 -23.32
N ASP A 210 13.48 24.60 -23.45
CA ASP A 210 13.20 26.05 -23.37
C ASP A 210 13.66 26.61 -22.01
N PRO A 211 14.61 27.58 -21.98
CA PRO A 211 15.09 28.19 -20.75
C PRO A 211 13.98 28.80 -19.88
N ARG A 212 12.85 29.23 -20.47
CA ARG A 212 11.70 29.75 -19.73
C ARG A 212 11.02 28.67 -18.90
N LEU A 213 10.78 27.49 -19.49
CA LEU A 213 10.18 26.35 -18.81
C LEU A 213 11.09 25.86 -17.67
N VAL A 214 12.40 25.84 -17.90
CA VAL A 214 13.41 25.52 -16.87
C VAL A 214 13.32 26.50 -15.70
N SER A 215 13.30 27.81 -15.98
CA SER A 215 13.22 28.83 -14.93
C SER A 215 11.94 28.73 -14.12
N THR A 216 10.78 28.52 -14.77
CA THR A 216 9.50 28.32 -14.08
C THR A 216 9.55 27.08 -13.18
N TYR A 217 10.03 25.95 -13.70
CA TYR A 217 10.17 24.72 -12.93
C TYR A 217 11.05 24.91 -11.69
N CYS A 218 12.23 25.53 -11.84
CA CYS A 218 13.12 25.80 -10.71
C CYS A 218 12.48 26.70 -9.66
N ASN A 219 11.74 27.74 -10.06
CA ASN A 219 11.11 28.66 -9.12
C ASN A 219 9.89 28.06 -8.40
N GLU A 220 9.09 27.24 -9.09
CA GLU A 220 7.82 26.75 -8.56
C GLU A 220 7.94 25.40 -7.86
N PHE A 221 8.80 24.49 -8.33
CA PHE A 221 8.86 23.10 -7.85
C PHE A 221 10.11 22.79 -7.04
N VAL A 222 11.25 23.41 -7.36
CA VAL A 222 12.50 23.24 -6.60
C VAL A 222 12.49 24.21 -5.42
N ASP A 223 12.11 23.69 -4.25
CA ASP A 223 12.16 24.45 -3.00
C ASP A 223 13.11 23.75 -2.03
N GLU A 224 14.23 24.40 -1.74
CA GLU A 224 15.22 23.90 -0.78
C GLU A 224 14.62 23.72 0.62
N ASN A 225 13.57 24.46 0.97
CA ASN A 225 12.89 24.32 2.26
C ASN A 225 12.08 23.02 2.34
N LEU A 226 11.63 22.45 1.20
CA LEU A 226 10.98 21.13 1.17
C LEU A 226 11.96 19.98 1.47
N ARG A 227 13.26 20.28 1.55
CA ARG A 227 14.30 19.41 2.10
C ARG A 227 14.25 19.40 3.65
N HIS A 228 13.03 19.22 4.20
CA HIS A 228 12.73 19.30 5.64
C HIS A 228 13.51 18.31 6.53
N ASP A 229 14.15 17.30 5.95
CA ASP A 229 14.93 16.28 6.66
C ASP A 229 16.26 16.06 5.92
N LYS A 230 17.25 16.93 6.15
CA LYS A 230 18.65 16.75 5.71
C LYS A 230 19.32 15.67 6.57
N ARG A 231 18.83 14.43 6.49
CA ARG A 231 19.46 13.30 7.16
C ARG A 231 20.67 12.85 6.38
N SER A 232 21.76 12.60 7.11
CA SER A 232 23.04 12.18 6.58
C SER A 232 23.18 10.66 6.60
N TRP A 233 24.14 10.18 5.80
CA TRP A 233 24.64 8.80 5.88
C TRP A 233 25.00 8.37 7.30
N THR A 234 25.59 9.28 8.08
CA THR A 234 26.00 9.06 9.46
C THR A 234 24.79 8.80 10.38
N ASP A 235 23.69 9.52 10.17
CA ASP A 235 22.45 9.33 10.93
C ASP A 235 21.84 7.95 10.71
N MET A 236 21.95 7.43 9.47
CA MET A 236 21.45 6.10 9.12
C MET A 236 22.35 4.98 9.64
N ALA A 237 23.68 5.12 9.51
CA ALA A 237 24.64 4.11 9.98
C ALA A 237 24.66 4.00 11.51
N SER A 238 24.27 5.07 12.20
CA SER A 238 24.27 5.15 13.67
C SER A 238 22.89 4.86 14.28
N SER A 239 21.83 4.72 13.47
CA SER A 239 20.48 4.43 13.94
C SER A 239 20.31 2.92 14.16
N PRO A 240 20.07 2.46 15.40
CA PRO A 240 19.86 1.04 15.68
C PRO A 240 18.56 0.49 15.06
N ASP A 241 17.63 1.39 14.71
CA ASP A 241 16.31 1.04 14.16
C ASP A 241 16.31 0.90 12.63
N VAL A 242 17.45 1.15 11.96
CA VAL A 242 17.58 0.96 10.52
C VAL A 242 18.25 -0.38 10.22
N PRO A 243 17.54 -1.32 9.55
CA PRO A 243 18.15 -2.58 9.19
C PRO A 243 19.33 -2.37 8.20
N PRO A 244 20.45 -3.11 8.33
CA PRO A 244 21.63 -2.93 7.49
C PRO A 244 21.36 -3.06 5.98
N TYR A 245 20.39 -3.90 5.58
CA TYR A 245 20.02 -4.05 4.18
C TYR A 245 19.37 -2.78 3.60
N VAL A 246 18.67 -1.98 4.41
CA VAL A 246 18.09 -0.71 3.98
C VAL A 246 19.20 0.29 3.69
N ALA A 247 20.15 0.43 4.63
CA ALA A 247 21.28 1.33 4.49
C ALA A 247 22.16 0.97 3.27
N THR A 248 22.47 -0.32 3.13
CA THR A 248 23.27 -0.84 2.00
C THR A 248 22.56 -0.62 0.66
N THR A 249 21.24 -0.84 0.61
CA THR A 249 20.43 -0.61 -0.60
C THR A 249 20.49 0.86 -1.01
N TYR A 250 20.22 1.78 -0.07
CA TYR A 250 20.27 3.21 -0.37
C TYR A 250 21.66 3.65 -0.84
N ALA A 251 22.74 3.09 -0.26
CA ALA A 251 24.12 3.51 -0.57
C ALA A 251 24.49 3.13 -1.98
N THR A 252 24.14 1.89 -2.32
CA THR A 252 24.33 1.33 -3.65
C THR A 252 23.58 2.14 -4.69
N LEU A 253 22.34 2.54 -4.41
CA LEU A 253 21.51 3.30 -5.34
C LEU A 253 21.94 4.76 -5.50
N VAL A 254 22.43 5.41 -4.44
CA VAL A 254 23.03 6.76 -4.54
C VAL A 254 24.32 6.73 -5.38
N GLN A 255 25.11 5.67 -5.28
CA GLN A 255 26.28 5.53 -6.16
C GLN A 255 25.85 5.33 -7.63
N ALA A 256 24.86 4.47 -7.87
CA ALA A 256 24.33 4.19 -9.21
C ALA A 256 23.57 5.38 -9.83
N SER A 257 23.04 6.31 -9.02
CA SER A 257 22.41 7.53 -9.51
C SER A 257 23.44 8.54 -10.05
N ARG A 258 24.69 8.49 -9.58
CA ARG A 258 25.76 9.42 -9.93
C ARG A 258 26.67 8.92 -11.04
N VAL A 259 26.91 7.61 -11.08
CA VAL A 259 27.77 6.96 -12.07
C VAL A 259 26.96 5.93 -12.82
N TYR A 260 27.02 5.97 -14.15
CA TYR A 260 26.36 4.93 -14.96
C TYR A 260 26.93 3.56 -14.61
N GLU A 261 26.05 2.65 -14.24
CA GLU A 261 26.36 1.27 -13.89
C GLU A 261 25.47 0.35 -14.71
N ASN A 262 26.03 -0.76 -15.21
CA ASN A 262 25.25 -1.77 -15.92
C ASN A 262 24.25 -2.42 -14.95
N ASP A 263 23.00 -2.58 -15.40
CA ASP A 263 21.90 -3.18 -14.65
C ASP A 263 22.23 -4.54 -14.00
N SER A 264 22.97 -5.43 -14.66
CA SER A 264 23.32 -6.72 -14.09
C SER A 264 24.29 -6.59 -12.91
N HIS A 265 25.25 -5.68 -13.01
CA HIS A 265 26.20 -5.41 -11.92
C HIS A 265 25.50 -4.75 -10.72
N LEU A 266 24.58 -3.81 -10.99
CA LEU A 266 23.75 -3.22 -9.95
C LEU A 266 22.88 -4.29 -9.25
N ALA A 267 22.26 -5.19 -10.02
CA ALA A 267 21.44 -6.27 -9.48
C ALA A 267 22.26 -7.25 -8.63
N ASP A 268 23.51 -7.53 -9.02
CA ASP A 268 24.45 -8.35 -8.25
C ASP A 268 24.76 -7.73 -6.89
N ARG A 269 25.07 -6.42 -6.86
CA ARG A 269 25.38 -5.68 -5.62
C ARG A 269 24.19 -5.59 -4.67
N LEU A 270 22.98 -5.49 -5.21
CA LEU A 270 21.75 -5.41 -4.41
C LEU A 270 21.23 -6.78 -3.97
N ARG A 271 21.70 -7.89 -4.56
CA ARG A 271 21.24 -9.25 -4.26
C ARG A 271 21.33 -9.59 -2.76
N PRO A 272 22.44 -9.35 -2.03
CA PRO A 272 22.53 -9.71 -0.62
C PRO A 272 21.50 -8.95 0.24
N ALA A 273 21.36 -7.64 0.02
CA ALA A 273 20.40 -6.81 0.74
C ALA A 273 18.96 -7.25 0.46
N ARG A 274 18.64 -7.61 -0.80
CA ARG A 274 17.34 -8.16 -1.19
C ARG A 274 17.05 -9.49 -0.49
N VAL A 275 17.99 -10.43 -0.50
CA VAL A 275 17.81 -11.75 0.13
C VAL A 275 17.59 -11.59 1.63
N GLN A 276 18.38 -10.73 2.29
CA GLN A 276 18.19 -10.45 3.71
C GLN A 276 16.80 -9.83 3.98
N TRP A 277 16.41 -8.81 3.21
CA TRP A 277 15.09 -8.20 3.33
C TRP A 277 13.96 -9.21 3.13
N GLN A 278 14.05 -10.08 2.12
CA GLN A 278 13.06 -11.13 1.86
C GLN A 278 13.04 -12.20 2.96
N SER A 279 14.18 -12.50 3.58
CA SER A 279 14.22 -13.40 4.73
C SER A 279 13.51 -12.78 5.93
N ASP A 280 13.85 -11.54 6.28
CA ASP A 280 13.28 -10.82 7.43
C ASP A 280 11.79 -10.52 7.24
N ALA A 281 11.38 -10.10 6.04
CA ALA A 281 9.97 -9.95 5.66
C ALA A 281 9.26 -11.30 5.54
N GLY A 282 10.00 -12.34 5.13
CA GLY A 282 9.55 -13.71 4.93
C GLY A 282 9.12 -14.41 6.22
N TRP A 283 9.72 -14.11 7.37
CA TRP A 283 9.25 -14.64 8.67
C TRP A 283 7.89 -14.07 9.08
N VAL A 284 7.68 -12.77 8.84
CA VAL A 284 6.39 -12.10 9.08
C VAL A 284 5.34 -12.58 8.06
N TYR A 285 5.74 -12.76 6.81
CA TYR A 285 4.88 -13.22 5.71
C TYR A 285 4.55 -14.71 5.79
N ALA A 286 5.49 -15.58 6.17
CA ALA A 286 5.23 -16.99 6.42
C ALA A 286 4.31 -17.16 7.62
N GLY A 287 4.41 -16.32 8.67
CA GLY A 287 3.43 -16.29 9.75
C GLY A 287 2.02 -15.88 9.28
N LEU A 288 1.91 -14.77 8.53
CA LEU A 288 0.63 -14.25 8.04
C LEU A 288 0.01 -15.12 6.92
N GLN A 289 0.82 -15.76 6.08
CA GLN A 289 0.38 -16.69 5.05
C GLN A 289 0.15 -18.10 5.59
N HIS A 290 0.86 -18.56 6.61
CA HIS A 290 0.54 -19.84 7.26
C HIS A 290 -0.81 -19.71 7.96
N VAL A 291 -1.09 -18.57 8.61
CA VAL A 291 -2.41 -18.25 9.15
C VAL A 291 -3.45 -18.03 8.03
N GLY A 292 -3.12 -17.30 6.96
CA GLY A 292 -4.07 -16.99 5.87
C GLY A 292 -4.32 -18.11 4.85
N ARG A 293 -3.37 -19.04 4.65
CA ARG A 293 -3.50 -20.21 3.74
C ARG A 293 -4.01 -21.46 4.46
N GLN A 294 -3.88 -21.56 5.78
CA GLN A 294 -4.52 -22.62 6.57
C GLN A 294 -5.91 -22.26 7.10
N LEU A 295 -6.41 -21.06 6.82
CA LEU A 295 -7.82 -20.72 7.06
C LEU A 295 -8.59 -20.82 5.74
N PRO A 296 -9.08 -22.01 5.37
CA PRO A 296 -10.20 -22.06 4.46
C PRO A 296 -11.37 -21.37 5.16
N THR A 297 -11.93 -20.34 4.54
CA THR A 297 -13.32 -19.92 4.77
C THR A 297 -13.72 -19.73 6.25
N VAL A 298 -13.05 -18.82 6.98
CA VAL A 298 -13.59 -18.32 8.25
C VAL A 298 -13.99 -16.85 8.06
N PRO A 299 -15.27 -16.48 8.25
CA PRO A 299 -15.70 -15.11 8.13
C PRO A 299 -15.08 -14.26 9.24
N LEU A 300 -14.67 -13.06 8.81
CA LEU A 300 -13.92 -12.08 9.59
C LEU A 300 -14.87 -11.37 10.56
N ALA A 301 -14.90 -11.80 11.82
CA ALA A 301 -15.51 -11.00 12.88
C ALA A 301 -14.49 -9.97 13.40
N TYR A 302 -14.94 -8.74 13.67
CA TYR A 302 -14.10 -7.70 14.24
C TYR A 302 -14.44 -7.49 15.71
N LEU A 303 -13.40 -7.35 16.53
CA LEU A 303 -13.56 -6.84 17.89
C LEU A 303 -13.15 -5.37 17.93
N GLU A 304 -14.04 -4.54 18.46
CA GLU A 304 -13.73 -3.16 18.79
C GLU A 304 -13.72 -2.96 20.30
N VAL A 305 -12.68 -2.30 20.79
CA VAL A 305 -12.51 -1.96 22.21
C VAL A 305 -12.49 -0.43 22.31
N SER A 306 -13.28 0.14 23.22
CA SER A 306 -13.40 1.60 23.39
C SER A 306 -13.52 2.02 24.86
N SER A 307 -13.04 3.24 25.17
CA SER A 307 -13.05 3.80 26.54
C SER A 307 -14.41 4.41 26.93
N THR A 308 -15.20 4.90 25.96
CA THR A 308 -16.62 5.28 26.08
C THR A 308 -17.13 5.68 24.68
N GLY A 309 -17.79 4.77 23.95
CA GLY A 309 -18.68 5.05 22.82
C GLY A 309 -18.14 5.75 21.55
N THR A 310 -17.02 6.47 21.60
CA THR A 310 -16.56 7.38 20.54
C THR A 310 -15.04 7.35 20.28
N ALA A 311 -14.22 6.85 21.21
CA ALA A 311 -12.79 6.65 21.00
C ALA A 311 -12.46 5.15 20.86
N LEU A 312 -12.17 4.71 19.64
CA LEU A 312 -11.70 3.36 19.33
C LEU A 312 -10.26 3.20 19.87
N LEU A 313 -10.09 2.39 20.91
CA LEU A 313 -8.79 2.11 21.52
C LEU A 313 -8.02 1.03 20.75
N ALA A 314 -8.75 0.04 20.24
CA ALA A 314 -8.20 -1.01 19.39
C ALA A 314 -9.33 -1.60 18.53
N ARG A 315 -9.00 -1.91 17.27
CA ARG A 315 -9.80 -2.80 16.41
C ARG A 315 -8.89 -3.92 15.98
N THR A 316 -9.31 -5.15 16.19
CA THR A 316 -8.55 -6.30 15.75
C THR A 316 -9.45 -7.35 15.13
N LEU A 317 -8.84 -8.14 14.26
CA LEU A 317 -9.49 -9.25 13.62
C LEU A 317 -9.52 -10.44 14.59
N LEU A 318 -10.68 -11.07 14.74
CA LEU A 318 -10.76 -12.33 15.46
C LEU A 318 -10.29 -13.44 14.55
N VAL A 319 -9.01 -13.78 14.72
CA VAL A 319 -8.42 -14.98 14.14
C VAL A 319 -8.57 -16.10 15.16
N PRO A 320 -9.19 -17.24 14.82
CA PRO A 320 -9.25 -18.37 15.73
C PRO A 320 -7.83 -18.84 16.05
N HIS A 321 -7.47 -18.88 17.33
CA HIS A 321 -6.12 -19.27 17.76
C HIS A 321 -6.08 -20.72 18.30
N HIS A 322 -7.20 -21.27 18.76
CA HIS A 322 -7.29 -22.65 19.27
C HIS A 322 -8.72 -23.21 19.19
N PHE A 323 -8.91 -24.51 18.96
CA PHE A 323 -10.22 -25.19 19.02
C PHE A 323 -10.17 -26.32 20.06
N LYS A 324 -10.99 -26.23 21.11
CA LYS A 324 -11.04 -27.21 22.21
C LYS A 324 -12.45 -27.32 22.78
N ASP A 325 -12.89 -28.53 23.12
CA ASP A 325 -14.21 -28.81 23.70
C ASP A 325 -15.38 -28.24 22.89
N GLY A 326 -15.24 -28.21 21.55
CA GLY A 326 -16.24 -27.67 20.63
C GLY A 326 -16.26 -26.14 20.52
N LEU A 327 -15.31 -25.43 21.13
CA LEU A 327 -15.23 -23.96 21.11
C LEU A 327 -13.95 -23.50 20.43
N TRP A 328 -14.07 -22.46 19.60
CA TRP A 328 -12.96 -21.66 19.11
C TRP A 328 -12.56 -20.63 20.16
N SER A 329 -11.26 -20.42 20.33
CA SER A 329 -10.69 -19.46 21.27
C SER A 329 -9.82 -18.44 20.55
N ALA A 330 -9.97 -17.17 20.91
CA ALA A 330 -9.08 -16.09 20.52
C ALA A 330 -8.71 -15.25 21.75
N ALA A 331 -7.52 -14.66 21.75
CA ALA A 331 -7.07 -13.79 22.83
C ALA A 331 -6.51 -12.51 22.25
N ILE A 332 -6.91 -11.38 22.81
CA ILE A 332 -6.47 -10.06 22.37
C ILE A 332 -5.84 -9.37 23.56
N ARG A 333 -4.56 -9.05 23.41
CA ARG A 333 -3.84 -8.15 24.32
C ARG A 333 -3.96 -6.74 23.78
N TYR A 334 -4.23 -5.81 24.67
CA TYR A 334 -4.22 -4.39 24.38
C TYR A 334 -3.53 -3.68 25.53
N THR A 335 -2.85 -2.57 25.21
CA THR A 335 -2.24 -1.70 26.20
C THR A 335 -2.81 -0.31 26.03
N THR A 336 -3.56 0.20 27.01
CA THR A 336 -4.24 1.49 26.89
C THR A 336 -4.09 2.31 28.16
N MET A 337 -3.98 3.64 28.08
CA MET A 337 -3.92 4.49 29.29
C MET A 337 -5.30 4.71 29.96
N PHE A 338 -6.39 4.19 29.36
CA PHE A 338 -7.76 4.45 29.78
C PHE A 338 -8.52 3.15 30.02
N PRO A 339 -9.45 3.09 30.99
CA PRO A 339 -10.21 1.86 31.25
C PRO A 339 -11.09 1.50 30.04
N VAL A 340 -11.15 0.21 29.72
CA VAL A 340 -12.05 -0.31 28.68
C VAL A 340 -13.45 -0.33 29.23
N ARG A 341 -14.33 0.53 28.71
CA ARG A 341 -15.74 0.53 29.14
C ARG A 341 -16.67 -0.12 28.14
N GLN A 342 -16.24 -0.36 26.91
CA GLN A 342 -17.09 -0.96 25.89
C GLN A 342 -16.32 -1.89 24.95
N ILE A 343 -16.92 -3.05 24.67
CA ILE A 343 -16.47 -4.00 23.65
C ILE A 343 -17.63 -4.24 22.67
N ARG A 344 -17.34 -4.24 21.36
CA ARG A 344 -18.29 -4.64 20.31
C ARG A 344 -17.72 -5.81 19.52
N LEU A 345 -18.52 -6.85 19.34
CA LEU A 345 -18.27 -7.90 18.36
C LEU A 345 -19.12 -7.60 17.12
N ILE A 346 -18.48 -7.40 15.98
CA ILE A 346 -19.15 -7.12 14.71
C ILE A 346 -19.11 -8.37 13.84
N LEU A 347 -20.29 -8.91 13.52
CA LEU A 347 -20.45 -10.04 12.61
C LEU A 347 -20.93 -9.51 11.24
N PRO A 348 -20.20 -9.79 10.14
CA PRO A 348 -20.69 -9.46 8.81
C PRO A 348 -22.03 -10.14 8.50
N PRO A 349 -22.83 -9.62 7.57
CA PRO A 349 -24.06 -10.29 7.16
C PRO A 349 -23.79 -11.64 6.51
N GLY A 350 -24.68 -12.63 6.73
CA GLY A 350 -24.58 -13.96 6.09
C GLY A 350 -23.57 -14.93 6.72
N THR A 351 -22.94 -14.55 7.84
CA THR A 351 -21.88 -15.34 8.49
C THR A 351 -22.42 -16.44 9.40
N GLY A 352 -23.49 -17.15 9.09
CA GLY A 352 -23.94 -18.28 9.94
C GLY A 352 -24.49 -17.92 11.33
N VAL A 353 -24.59 -18.93 12.20
CA VAL A 353 -25.22 -18.83 13.53
C VAL A 353 -24.16 -18.89 14.63
N LEU A 354 -24.11 -17.88 15.49
CA LEU A 354 -23.30 -17.89 16.71
C LEU A 354 -24.07 -18.58 17.83
N HIS A 355 -23.65 -19.80 18.18
CA HIS A 355 -24.33 -20.64 19.17
C HIS A 355 -23.86 -20.37 20.60
N ARG A 356 -22.60 -19.96 20.78
CA ARG A 356 -22.05 -19.61 22.09
C ARG A 356 -20.98 -18.55 21.96
N LEU A 357 -20.93 -17.62 22.91
CA LEU A 357 -19.84 -16.66 23.08
C LEU A 357 -19.61 -16.42 24.57
N GLN A 358 -18.35 -16.52 24.98
CA GLN A 358 -17.88 -16.25 26.33
C GLN A 358 -16.71 -15.28 26.24
N LEU A 359 -16.81 -14.22 27.02
CA LEU A 359 -15.74 -13.24 27.20
C LEU A 359 -15.22 -13.34 28.63
N THR A 360 -13.90 -13.43 28.76
CA THR A 360 -13.19 -13.35 30.04
C THR A 360 -12.16 -12.25 29.94
N VAL A 361 -12.13 -11.34 30.90
CA VAL A 361 -11.11 -10.30 30.98
C VAL A 361 -10.19 -10.59 32.15
N GLU A 362 -8.91 -10.76 31.88
CA GLU A 362 -7.87 -10.99 32.88
C GLU A 362 -7.02 -9.72 33.03
N GLY A 363 -7.10 -9.08 34.20
CA GLY A 363 -6.34 -7.86 34.51
C GLY A 363 -5.16 -8.11 35.44
N SER A 364 -4.23 -7.17 35.51
CA SER A 364 -3.04 -7.23 36.39
C SER A 364 -3.24 -6.64 37.80
N HIS A 365 -4.45 -6.15 38.15
CA HIS A 365 -4.70 -5.46 39.43
C HIS A 365 -5.46 -6.34 40.45
N PRO A 366 -5.14 -6.29 41.76
CA PRO A 366 -5.79 -7.12 42.80
C PRO A 366 -7.30 -6.91 43.02
N ASN A 367 -7.92 -5.93 42.34
CA ASN A 367 -9.37 -5.67 42.39
C ASN A 367 -10.05 -5.86 41.02
N ALA A 368 -9.34 -6.33 40.00
CA ALA A 368 -9.92 -6.71 38.72
C ALA A 368 -10.77 -7.96 38.95
N THR A 369 -12.10 -7.82 38.91
CA THR A 369 -12.99 -8.97 39.06
C THR A 369 -13.13 -9.65 37.69
N PRO A 370 -12.80 -10.94 37.55
CA PRO A 370 -13.07 -11.67 36.32
C PRO A 370 -14.57 -11.61 36.04
N ALA A 371 -14.97 -10.91 34.99
CA ALA A 371 -16.35 -10.94 34.53
C ALA A 371 -16.45 -12.08 33.52
N VAL A 372 -17.09 -13.18 33.90
CA VAL A 372 -17.51 -14.23 32.95
C VAL A 372 -18.86 -13.79 32.40
N LEU A 373 -18.85 -13.20 31.21
CA LEU A 373 -20.08 -12.82 30.51
C LEU A 373 -20.50 -14.00 29.63
N GLN A 374 -21.52 -14.73 30.06
CA GLN A 374 -22.22 -15.72 29.23
C GLN A 374 -23.37 -15.04 28.51
N VAL A 375 -23.31 -14.98 27.18
CA VAL A 375 -24.47 -14.59 26.38
C VAL A 375 -25.40 -15.78 26.27
N ALA A 376 -26.51 -15.75 26.99
CA ALA A 376 -27.59 -16.73 26.87
C ALA A 376 -28.60 -16.25 25.82
N GLY A 377 -28.45 -16.68 24.57
CA GLY A 377 -29.49 -16.51 23.55
C GLY A 377 -28.97 -16.32 22.14
N VAL A 378 -29.52 -17.13 21.23
CA VAL A 378 -29.33 -17.04 19.78
C VAL A 378 -29.92 -15.72 19.28
N VAL A 379 -29.14 -14.90 18.59
CA VAL A 379 -29.69 -13.84 17.73
C VAL A 379 -29.64 -14.37 16.30
N PRO A 380 -30.74 -14.93 15.77
CA PRO A 380 -30.77 -15.25 14.35
C PRO A 380 -30.80 -13.95 13.57
N LEU A 381 -29.85 -13.79 12.66
CA LEU A 381 -29.86 -12.72 11.65
C LEU A 381 -31.05 -12.97 10.71
N THR A 382 -32.22 -12.41 11.02
CA THR A 382 -33.41 -12.58 10.18
C THR A 382 -33.46 -11.49 9.10
N ARG A 383 -33.60 -11.92 7.84
CA ARG A 383 -34.03 -11.03 6.76
C ARG A 383 -35.46 -10.58 7.08
N ASN A 384 -35.77 -9.31 6.87
CA ASN A 384 -37.16 -8.87 6.98
C ASN A 384 -38.00 -9.49 5.83
N ARG A 385 -39.33 -9.34 5.88
CA ARG A 385 -40.27 -9.90 4.86
C ARG A 385 -40.03 -9.43 3.41
N TRP A 386 -39.11 -8.48 3.20
CA TRP A 386 -38.71 -7.95 1.90
C TRP A 386 -37.31 -8.41 1.48
N GLY A 387 -36.69 -9.35 2.19
CA GLY A 387 -35.39 -9.93 1.84
C GLY A 387 -34.17 -9.08 2.21
N LYS A 388 -34.37 -7.88 2.78
CA LYS A 388 -33.28 -7.01 3.27
C LYS A 388 -32.71 -7.54 4.58
N LEU A 389 -31.38 -7.66 4.61
CA LEU A 389 -30.61 -7.83 5.85
C LEU A 389 -30.81 -6.58 6.71
N THR A 390 -31.35 -6.73 7.91
CA THR A 390 -31.29 -5.67 8.92
C THR A 390 -29.82 -5.49 9.36
N ASP A 391 -29.44 -4.29 9.83
CA ASP A 391 -28.07 -3.87 10.22
C ASP A 391 -27.18 -4.98 10.82
N PRO A 392 -25.82 -4.93 10.65
CA PRO A 392 -24.93 -5.96 11.18
C PRO A 392 -25.22 -6.19 12.67
N ALA A 393 -25.48 -7.44 13.07
CA ALA A 393 -25.71 -7.72 14.49
C ALA A 393 -24.41 -7.44 15.25
N TRP A 394 -24.43 -6.43 16.11
CA TRP A 394 -23.37 -6.18 17.07
C TRP A 394 -23.79 -6.66 18.44
N LEU A 395 -22.94 -7.48 19.06
CA LEU A 395 -23.03 -7.71 20.49
C LEU A 395 -22.21 -6.61 21.17
N GLN A 396 -22.87 -5.84 22.03
CA GLN A 396 -22.27 -4.70 22.73
C GLN A 396 -22.31 -4.96 24.23
N TRP A 397 -21.15 -4.79 24.88
CA TRP A 397 -21.04 -4.81 26.34
C TRP A 397 -20.52 -3.47 26.83
N THR A 398 -21.06 -3.00 27.96
CA THR A 398 -20.71 -1.72 28.59
C THR A 398 -20.32 -1.92 30.06
N ASP A 399 -19.57 -0.98 30.63
CA ASP A 399 -19.14 -0.92 32.04
C ASP A 399 -18.20 -2.03 32.52
N LEU A 400 -17.38 -2.57 31.60
CA LEU A 400 -16.27 -3.44 31.97
C LEU A 400 -15.27 -2.68 32.84
N LYS A 401 -14.85 -3.26 33.98
CA LYS A 401 -13.80 -2.68 34.83
C LYS A 401 -12.47 -3.34 34.48
N ALA A 402 -11.92 -3.01 33.31
CA ALA A 402 -10.63 -3.49 32.87
C ALA A 402 -9.66 -2.31 32.71
N ASP A 403 -8.45 -2.45 33.25
CA ASP A 403 -7.40 -1.43 33.18
C ASP A 403 -6.48 -1.64 31.97
N GLY A 404 -5.54 -0.73 31.82
CA GLY A 404 -4.67 -0.59 30.67
C GLY A 404 -3.76 -1.76 30.31
N ASN A 405 -3.67 -2.80 31.13
CA ASN A 405 -2.80 -3.97 30.91
C ASN A 405 -3.57 -5.30 30.91
N SER A 406 -4.87 -5.24 30.59
CA SER A 406 -5.74 -6.41 30.63
C SER A 406 -5.69 -7.22 29.32
N THR A 407 -5.87 -8.54 29.42
CA THR A 407 -6.06 -9.45 28.28
C THR A 407 -7.53 -9.83 28.19
N ILE A 408 -8.12 -9.74 26.99
CA ILE A 408 -9.47 -10.27 26.74
C ILE A 408 -9.32 -11.65 26.07
N HIS A 409 -9.87 -12.66 26.71
CA HIS A 409 -10.06 -14.00 26.17
C HIS A 409 -11.49 -14.14 25.64
N ILE A 410 -11.63 -14.69 24.44
CA ILE A 410 -12.88 -14.86 23.73
C ILE A 410 -13.01 -16.32 23.34
N ASN A 411 -14.03 -17.00 23.82
CA ASN A 411 -14.36 -18.38 23.44
C ASN A 411 -15.72 -18.40 22.75
N TYR A 412 -15.86 -19.07 21.62
CA TYR A 412 -17.09 -19.06 20.83
C TYR A 412 -17.35 -20.37 20.07
N LEU A 413 -18.64 -20.72 19.92
CA LEU A 413 -19.10 -21.82 19.05
C LEU A 413 -19.92 -21.21 17.92
N TRP A 414 -19.55 -21.54 16.70
CA TRP A 414 -20.09 -20.89 15.51
C TRP A 414 -20.31 -21.91 14.39
N GLU A 415 -21.48 -21.84 13.74
CA GLU A 415 -21.88 -22.71 12.64
C GLU A 415 -22.05 -21.88 11.35
N PRO A 416 -21.26 -22.15 10.28
CA PRO A 416 -21.34 -21.42 9.01
C PRO A 416 -22.66 -21.67 8.25
N ALA A 417 -23.17 -20.66 7.54
CA ALA A 417 -24.42 -20.75 6.77
C ALA A 417 -24.35 -21.57 5.45
N SER A 418 -23.22 -22.23 5.13
CA SER A 418 -22.81 -22.88 3.85
C SER A 418 -21.88 -22.04 2.95
N ALA A 419 -21.07 -22.72 2.12
CA ALA A 419 -20.08 -22.11 1.23
C ALA A 419 -20.70 -21.28 0.09
N GLU A 420 -21.84 -21.71 -0.45
CA GLU A 420 -22.58 -20.99 -1.51
C GLU A 420 -23.35 -19.77 -0.97
N GLY A 421 -23.74 -19.80 0.31
CA GLY A 421 -24.45 -18.71 0.97
C GLY A 421 -23.61 -17.45 1.18
N VAL A 422 -22.28 -17.59 1.34
CA VAL A 422 -21.36 -16.45 1.52
C VAL A 422 -21.17 -15.68 0.22
N VAL A 423 -21.07 -16.37 -0.92
CA VAL A 423 -20.96 -15.73 -2.23
C VAL A 423 -22.26 -15.03 -2.61
N HIS A 424 -23.41 -15.66 -2.37
CA HIS A 424 -24.72 -15.03 -2.59
C HIS A 424 -25.00 -13.87 -1.63
N ALA A 425 -24.59 -13.94 -0.36
CA ALA A 425 -24.80 -12.83 0.58
C ALA A 425 -23.97 -11.59 0.22
N VAL A 426 -22.74 -11.77 -0.28
CA VAL A 426 -21.90 -10.66 -0.78
C VAL A 426 -22.46 -10.14 -2.11
N HIS A 427 -22.94 -11.02 -3.00
CA HIS A 427 -23.54 -10.62 -4.27
C HIS A 427 -24.89 -9.87 -4.10
N ASP A 428 -25.78 -10.36 -3.24
CA ASP A 428 -27.07 -9.74 -2.90
C ASP A 428 -26.87 -8.38 -2.21
N TRP A 429 -25.88 -8.29 -1.30
CA TRP A 429 -25.54 -7.05 -0.61
C TRP A 429 -25.03 -5.96 -1.57
N LEU A 430 -24.34 -6.36 -2.65
CA LEU A 430 -23.91 -5.44 -3.71
C LEU A 430 -25.07 -5.01 -4.63
N GLN A 431 -26.02 -5.91 -4.93
CA GLN A 431 -27.18 -5.64 -5.78
C GLN A 431 -28.24 -4.74 -5.11
N ASP A 432 -28.45 -4.88 -3.80
CA ASP A 432 -29.54 -4.17 -3.08
C ASP A 432 -29.21 -2.70 -2.70
N ARG A 433 -28.01 -2.21 -3.08
CA ARG A 433 -27.61 -0.79 -2.97
C ARG A 433 -27.36 -0.08 -4.29
N HIS A 434 -27.33 -0.80 -5.40
CA HIS A 434 -27.21 -0.21 -6.74
C HIS A 434 -28.13 -0.96 -7.69
N GLY A 435 -29.35 -0.43 -7.88
CA GLY A 435 -30.18 -0.83 -9.00
C GLY A 435 -29.47 -0.43 -10.29
N ASN A 436 -29.11 -1.47 -11.06
CA ASN A 436 -28.24 -1.51 -12.25
C ASN A 436 -26.73 -1.48 -11.99
#